data_AF-A0A357CZY7-F1
#
_entry.id   AF-A0A357CZY7-F1
#
_cell.length_a   1.000
_cell.length_b   1.000
_cell.length_c   1.000
_cell.angle_alpha   90.00
_cell.angle_beta   90.00
_cell.angle_gamma   90.00
#
_symmetry.space_group_name_H-M   'P 1'
#
loop_
_entity.id
_entity.type
_entity.pdbx_description
1 polymer ?
#
loop_
_entity_poly.entity_id
_entity_poly.type
_entity_poly.pdbx_seq_one_letter_code
_entity_poly.pdbx_strand_id
1 'polypeptide(L)'
;QNLLGKRVDYSGRSVIVVGPDLKIYQCGLPKEMALELFKPFVMKTLVATGKSTNIKDAKKRVERANAEVWDALDSVIKEHPVLLNRAPTLHR
;
A
#
# COMPACT_ATOMS: atom_id res chain seq x y z
N GLN A 1 -22.02 5.36 18.05
CA GLN A 1 -21.13 5.30 16.88
C GLN A 1 -19.82 4.54 17.11
N ASN A 2 -19.22 4.58 18.31
CA ASN A 2 -17.86 4.03 18.55
C ASN A 2 -17.74 2.50 18.66
N LEU A 3 -18.86 1.77 18.64
CA LEU A 3 -18.86 0.30 18.79
C LEU A 3 -18.81 -0.41 17.44
N LEU A 4 -19.70 -0.06 16.52
CA LEU A 4 -19.84 -0.75 15.22
C LEU A 4 -19.01 -0.10 14.10
N GLY A 5 -18.85 1.23 14.12
CA GLY A 5 -18.04 1.97 13.16
C GLY A 5 -16.78 2.50 13.84
N LYS A 6 -15.60 2.10 13.36
CA LYS A 6 -14.32 2.56 13.90
C LYS A 6 -13.42 3.05 12.77
N ARG A 7 -12.57 4.01 13.09
CA ARG A 7 -11.44 4.35 12.23
C ARG A 7 -10.47 3.17 12.25
N VAL A 8 -9.93 2.83 11.09
CA VAL A 8 -9.01 1.71 10.90
C VAL A 8 -7.71 2.21 10.29
N ASP A 9 -6.60 1.69 10.79
CA ASP A 9 -5.27 1.92 10.22
C ASP A 9 -5.11 1.17 8.89
N TYR A 10 -4.04 1.48 8.16
CA TYR A 10 -3.76 0.89 6.83
C TYR A 10 -4.92 1.06 5.84
N SER A 11 -5.56 2.24 5.87
CA SER A 11 -6.63 2.62 4.96
C SER A 11 -6.31 3.94 4.25
N GLY A 12 -6.85 4.09 3.03
CA GLY A 12 -6.63 5.26 2.18
C GLY A 12 -7.89 5.64 1.40
N ARG A 13 -7.93 6.87 0.89
CA ARG A 13 -9.00 7.36 0.00
C ARG A 13 -8.39 8.23 -1.09
N SER A 14 -8.84 8.05 -2.32
CA SER A 14 -8.50 8.92 -3.45
C SER A 14 -9.72 9.10 -4.37
N VAL A 15 -9.57 9.96 -5.36
CA VAL A 15 -10.51 10.09 -6.48
C VAL A 15 -10.37 8.88 -7.40
N ILE A 16 -11.49 8.36 -7.88
CA ILE A 16 -11.54 7.26 -8.85
C ILE A 16 -11.53 7.80 -10.28
N VAL A 17 -10.75 7.17 -11.14
CA VAL A 17 -10.64 7.48 -12.58
C VAL A 17 -10.79 6.17 -13.36
N VAL A 18 -11.33 6.25 -14.58
CA VAL A 18 -11.52 5.09 -15.46
C VAL A 18 -10.15 4.59 -15.96
N GLY A 19 -9.88 3.28 -15.80
CA GLY A 19 -8.69 2.61 -16.31
C GLY A 19 -9.07 1.50 -17.29
N PRO A 20 -9.22 1.78 -18.60
CA PRO A 20 -9.78 0.84 -19.57
C PRO A 20 -8.92 -0.40 -19.82
N ASP A 21 -7.62 -0.34 -19.56
CA ASP A 21 -6.66 -1.44 -19.81
C ASP A 21 -6.57 -2.45 -18.65
N LEU A 22 -7.30 -2.23 -17.55
CA LEU A 22 -7.25 -3.09 -16.37
C LEU A 22 -8.19 -4.30 -16.52
N LYS A 23 -7.74 -5.46 -16.02
CA LYS A 23 -8.60 -6.65 -15.93
C LYS A 23 -9.57 -6.52 -14.75
N ILE A 24 -10.65 -7.32 -14.77
CA ILE A 24 -11.72 -7.28 -13.75
C ILE A 24 -11.22 -7.48 -12.30
N TYR A 25 -10.13 -8.21 -12.12
CA TYR A 25 -9.54 -8.51 -10.81
C TYR A 25 -8.40 -7.54 -10.43
N GLN A 26 -8.19 -6.47 -11.20
CA GLN A 26 -7.12 -5.51 -11.00
C GLN A 26 -7.67 -4.12 -10.68
N CYS A 27 -6.89 -3.34 -9.95
CA CYS A 27 -7.12 -1.93 -9.73
C CYS A 27 -5.79 -1.17 -9.76
N GLY A 28 -5.85 0.09 -10.18
CA GLY A 28 -4.70 1.00 -10.12
C GLY A 28 -4.62 1.67 -8.75
N LEU A 29 -3.44 1.63 -8.12
CA LEU A 29 -3.16 2.40 -6.91
C LEU A 29 -2.04 3.41 -7.20
N PRO A 30 -2.18 4.67 -6.74
CA PRO A 30 -1.06 5.61 -6.75
C PRO A 30 0.11 5.07 -5.95
N LYS A 31 1.33 5.18 -6.50
CA LYS A 31 2.56 4.65 -5.90
C LYS A 31 2.80 5.14 -4.47
N GLU A 32 2.55 6.43 -4.21
CA GLU A 32 2.70 7.04 -2.88
C GLU A 32 1.71 6.45 -1.86
N MET A 33 0.46 6.23 -2.27
CA MET A 33 -0.55 5.60 -1.42
C MET A 33 -0.19 4.15 -1.13
N ALA A 34 0.26 3.39 -2.13
CA ALA A 34 0.72 2.03 -1.94
C ALA A 34 1.91 1.99 -0.98
N LEU A 35 2.86 2.91 -1.10
CA LEU A 35 4.03 2.96 -0.21
C LEU A 35 3.63 3.17 1.26
N GLU A 36 2.69 4.07 1.54
CA GLU A 36 2.23 4.30 2.92
C GLU A 36 1.39 3.13 3.47
N LEU A 37 0.52 2.53 2.67
CA LEU A 37 -0.28 1.36 3.08
C LEU A 37 0.60 0.15 3.38
N PHE A 38 1.63 -0.08 2.57
CA PHE A 38 2.51 -1.25 2.68
C PHE A 38 3.83 -0.97 3.41
N LYS A 39 3.96 0.21 4.04
CA LYS A 39 5.20 0.69 4.68
C LYS A 39 5.89 -0.34 5.59
N PRO A 40 5.20 -1.04 6.52
CA PRO A 40 5.84 -2.03 7.37
C PRO A 40 6.39 -3.23 6.60
N PHE A 41 5.69 -3.64 5.54
CA PHE A 41 6.09 -4.76 4.70
C PHE A 41 7.30 -4.40 3.85
N VAL A 42 7.30 -3.22 3.24
CA VAL A 42 8.45 -2.70 2.47
C VAL A 42 9.70 -2.60 3.36
N MET A 43 9.55 -2.05 4.57
CA MET A 43 10.67 -1.96 5.53
C MET A 43 11.20 -3.35 5.91
N LYS A 44 10.31 -4.33 6.14
CA LYS A 44 10.71 -5.72 6.42
C LYS A 44 11.47 -6.35 5.24
N THR A 45 10.99 -6.15 4.02
CA THR A 45 11.63 -6.67 2.80
C THR A 45 13.00 -6.04 2.57
N LEU A 46 13.17 -4.74 2.81
CA LEU A 46 14.46 -4.06 2.68
C LEU A 46 15.52 -4.60 3.64
N VAL A 47 15.14 -4.92 4.89
CA VAL A 47 16.05 -5.53 5.85
C VAL A 47 16.34 -6.99 5.48
N ALA A 48 15.32 -7.76 5.09
CA ALA A 48 15.48 -9.17 4.72
C ALA A 48 16.38 -9.38 3.49
N THR A 49 16.36 -8.44 2.55
CA THR A 49 17.19 -8.48 1.32
C THR A 49 18.58 -7.88 1.51
N GLY A 50 18.92 -7.41 2.72
CA GLY A 50 20.22 -6.78 3.01
C GLY A 50 20.40 -5.38 2.42
N LYS A 51 19.36 -4.81 1.78
CA LYS A 51 19.36 -3.43 1.27
C LYS A 51 19.34 -2.38 2.39
N SER A 52 18.97 -2.77 3.60
CA SER A 52 19.02 -1.95 4.80
C SER A 52 19.62 -2.72 5.97
N THR A 53 20.54 -2.11 6.70
CA THR A 53 21.23 -2.77 7.83
C THR A 53 20.29 -3.00 9.03
N ASN A 54 19.32 -2.11 9.25
CA ASN A 54 18.36 -2.21 10.34
C ASN A 54 17.04 -1.49 10.01
N ILE A 55 16.04 -1.65 10.88
CA ILE A 55 14.69 -1.09 10.68
C ILE A 55 14.68 0.45 10.66
N LYS A 56 15.59 1.12 11.39
CA LYS A 56 15.68 2.59 11.41
C LYS A 56 16.24 3.12 10.09
N ASP A 57 17.24 2.46 9.52
CA ASP A 57 17.78 2.77 8.20
C ASP A 57 16.72 2.54 7.11
N ALA A 58 16.00 1.41 7.17
CA ALA A 58 14.91 1.11 6.25
C ALA A 58 13.82 2.21 6.29
N LYS A 59 13.43 2.68 7.48
CA LYS A 59 12.49 3.79 7.63
C LYS A 59 12.97 5.05 6.92
N LYS A 60 14.23 5.43 7.14
CA LYS A 60 14.85 6.62 6.52
C LYS A 60 14.93 6.51 4.99
N ARG A 61 15.20 5.31 4.46
CA ARG A 61 15.21 5.07 3.01
C ARG A 61 13.82 5.17 2.38
N VAL A 62 12.80 4.66 3.08
CA VAL A 62 11.40 4.78 2.66
C VAL A 62 10.95 6.24 2.65
N GLU A 63 11.28 7.01 3.69
CA GLU A 63 10.96 8.45 3.77
C GLU A 63 11.65 9.28 2.67
N ARG A 64 12.80 8.82 2.17
CA ARG A 64 13.53 9.45 1.06
C ARG A 64 13.11 8.94 -0.32
N ALA A 65 12.20 7.97 -0.39
CA ALA A 65 11.74 7.34 -1.63
C ALA A 65 12.88 6.87 -2.55
N ASN A 66 13.94 6.27 -1.96
CA ASN A 66 15.08 5.74 -2.71
C ASN A 66 14.63 4.71 -3.77
N ALA A 67 15.35 4.59 -4.88
CA ALA A 67 15.00 3.69 -5.99
C ALA A 67 14.68 2.24 -5.55
N GLU A 68 15.49 1.70 -4.63
CA GLU A 68 15.34 0.35 -4.07
C GLU A 68 13.99 0.09 -3.37
N VAL A 69 13.33 1.15 -2.89
CA VAL A 69 12.04 1.09 -2.21
C VAL A 69 10.94 0.70 -3.20
N TRP A 70 11.03 1.17 -4.45
CA TRP A 70 10.05 0.85 -5.48
C TRP A 70 10.12 -0.61 -5.90
N ASP A 71 11.33 -1.16 -6.05
CA ASP A 71 11.50 -2.60 -6.34
C ASP A 71 10.93 -3.46 -5.20
N ALA A 72 11.17 -3.05 -3.95
CA ALA A 72 10.64 -3.75 -2.78
C ALA A 72 9.12 -3.64 -2.72
N LEU A 73 8.55 -2.49 -3.06
CA LEU A 73 7.11 -2.29 -3.13
C LEU A 73 6.47 -3.20 -4.19
N ASP A 74 7.02 -3.25 -5.40
CA ASP A 74 6.51 -4.09 -6.49
C ASP A 74 6.51 -5.58 -6.12
N SER A 75 7.54 -6.03 -5.38
CA SER A 75 7.58 -7.39 -4.85
C SER A 75 6.53 -7.64 -3.75
N VAL A 76 6.25 -6.65 -2.91
CA VAL A 76 5.33 -6.78 -1.76
C VAL A 76 3.87 -6.77 -2.19
N ILE A 77 3.52 -5.96 -3.20
CA ILE A 77 2.14 -5.85 -3.69
C ILE A 77 1.73 -7.04 -4.56
N LYS A 78 2.69 -7.83 -5.05
CA LYS A 78 2.41 -9.00 -5.88
C LYS A 78 1.58 -10.02 -5.09
N GLU A 79 0.43 -10.38 -5.64
CA GLU A 79 -0.54 -11.30 -5.03
C GLU A 79 -1.06 -10.87 -3.63
N HIS A 80 -0.96 -9.58 -3.30
CA HIS A 80 -1.48 -9.01 -2.06
C HIS A 80 -2.74 -8.19 -2.35
N PRO A 81 -3.95 -8.76 -2.22
CA PRO A 81 -5.19 -8.07 -2.58
C PRO A 81 -5.49 -6.89 -1.66
N VAL A 82 -6.17 -5.89 -2.21
CA VAL A 82 -6.68 -4.72 -1.48
C VAL A 82 -8.20 -4.67 -1.55
N LEU A 83 -8.84 -4.06 -0.54
CA LEU A 83 -10.28 -3.86 -0.52
C LEU A 83 -10.63 -2.44 -0.96
N LEU A 84 -11.57 -2.33 -1.90
CA LEU A 84 -12.11 -1.05 -2.37
C LEU A 84 -13.54 -0.89 -1.86
N ASN A 85 -13.88 0.32 -1.42
CA ASN A 85 -15.22 0.64 -0.94
C ASN A 85 -15.62 2.06 -1.37
N ARG A 86 -16.90 2.25 -1.74
CA ARG A 86 -17.48 3.56 -2.07
C ARG A 86 -18.76 3.75 -1.28
N ALA A 87 -18.84 4.85 -0.53
CA ALA A 87 -20.05 5.22 0.18
C ALA A 87 -21.10 5.83 -0.77
N PRO A 88 -22.40 5.58 -0.56
CA PRO A 88 -22.99 4.67 0.45
C PRO A 88 -22.88 3.19 0.05
N THR A 89 -22.59 2.32 1.01
CA THR A 89 -22.54 0.85 0.81
C THR A 89 -23.95 0.27 1.03
N LEU A 90 -24.65 -0.05 -0.06
CA LEU A 90 -26.05 -0.52 -0.03
C LEU A 90 -26.19 -2.05 0.04
N HIS A 91 -25.22 -2.76 -0.52
CA HIS A 91 -25.14 -4.22 -0.56
C HIS A 91 -23.69 -4.67 -0.32
N ARG A 92 -23.51 -5.99 -0.21
CA ARG A 92 -22.19 -6.63 -0.04
C ARG A 92 -21.28 -6.45 -1.26
#